data_AF-A0A662BI51-F1
#
_entry.id   AF-A0A662BI51-F1
#
_cell.length_a   1.000
_cell.length_b   1.000
_cell.length_c   1.000
_cell.angle_alpha   90.00
_cell.angle_beta   90.00
_cell.angle_gamma   90.00
#
_symmetry.space_group_name_H-M   'P 1'
#
loop_
_entity.id
_entity.type
_entity.pdbx_description
1 polymer ?
#
loop_
_entity_poly.entity_id
_entity_poly.type
_entity_poly.pdbx_seq_one_letter_code
_entity_poly.pdbx_strand_id
1 'polypeptide(L)'
;MKKKSFFKLIAVLLISSMLFSCEKENGLDILNDQVEFTLNLSSDQLKNVLSAKECESLDNASKIVLTIEAQNGESTTYTNSELNFYKMGSSYFSEKIALQVGAYKLSKFFLVDESNNVLFASPLEGSLQAQNVNTPLPLPFEIIKDQAMAVDVEVLCAIDLDPEDFGLASFWVDKIETFSFMIAVSELGNNVLLEADLEIGSGSYNYSQSLEAIANNIVSIRDGFANYDIVVSKEGYQDCIRS
;
A
#
# COMPACT_ATOMS: atom_id res chain seq x y z
N MET A 1 52.15 22.53 74.01
CA MET A 1 52.44 22.55 72.56
C MET A 1 52.15 21.17 71.96
N LYS A 2 51.42 21.15 70.83
CA LYS A 2 51.18 20.06 69.84
C LYS A 2 49.68 19.93 69.50
N LYS A 3 49.14 20.99 68.87
CA LYS A 3 47.80 21.05 68.26
C LYS A 3 47.97 21.20 66.73
N LYS A 4 48.69 20.26 66.10
CA LYS A 4 48.96 20.26 64.64
C LYS A 4 49.21 18.83 64.14
N SER A 5 48.16 18.02 64.02
CA SER A 5 48.22 16.81 63.18
C SER A 5 46.87 16.19 62.81
N PHE A 6 45.75 16.61 63.41
CA PHE A 6 44.44 16.01 63.11
C PHE A 6 43.63 16.74 62.02
N PHE A 7 43.97 18.00 61.73
CA PHE A 7 43.17 18.84 60.82
C PHE A 7 43.48 18.62 59.33
N LYS A 8 44.55 17.88 59.00
CA LYS A 8 44.92 17.60 57.60
C LYS A 8 44.34 16.29 57.05
N LEU A 9 43.83 15.39 57.89
CA LEU A 9 43.24 14.14 57.41
C LEU A 9 41.74 14.30 57.05
N ILE A 10 41.07 15.31 57.59
CA ILE A 10 39.65 15.59 57.32
C ILE A 10 39.45 16.42 56.04
N ALA A 11 40.47 17.18 55.62
CA ALA A 11 40.39 18.02 54.43
C ALA A 11 40.56 17.27 53.09
N VAL A 12 41.00 16.01 53.11
CA VAL A 12 41.21 15.19 51.89
C VAL A 12 39.98 14.34 51.55
N LEU A 13 39.04 14.14 52.48
CA LEU A 13 37.84 13.31 52.27
C LEU A 13 36.61 14.07 51.78
N LEU A 14 36.70 15.41 51.64
CA LEU A 14 35.57 16.28 51.28
C LEU A 14 35.56 16.73 49.80
N ILE A 15 36.51 16.29 48.98
CA ILE A 15 36.63 16.70 47.56
C ILE A 15 36.23 15.56 46.60
N SER A 16 35.96 14.34 47.08
CA SER A 16 35.60 13.19 46.23
C SER A 16 34.10 12.98 46.01
N SER A 17 33.24 13.89 46.47
CA SER A 17 31.78 13.78 46.29
C SER A 17 31.25 14.81 45.29
N MET A 18 31.90 14.95 44.13
CA MET A 18 31.20 15.43 42.93
C MET A 18 30.43 14.25 42.35
N LEU A 19 29.28 13.97 42.97
CA LEU A 19 28.26 13.11 42.39
C LEU A 19 27.72 13.86 41.18
N PHE A 20 28.13 13.43 39.98
CA PHE A 20 27.40 13.74 38.76
C PHE A 20 26.02 13.08 38.87
N SER A 21 25.06 13.85 39.36
CA SER A 21 23.64 13.51 39.22
C SER A 21 23.26 13.82 37.77
N CYS A 22 23.35 12.82 36.90
CA CYS A 22 22.54 12.81 35.69
C CYS A 22 21.11 12.56 36.13
N GLU A 23 20.33 13.63 36.25
CA GLU A 23 18.87 13.50 36.24
C GLU A 23 18.51 12.95 34.87
N LYS A 24 17.89 11.78 34.83
CA LYS A 24 17.24 11.30 33.62
C LYS A 24 16.19 12.36 33.35
N GLU A 25 16.40 13.16 32.29
CA GLU A 25 15.39 14.08 31.78
C GLU A 25 14.10 13.26 31.74
N ASN A 26 13.14 13.64 32.59
CA ASN A 26 11.82 13.04 32.59
C ASN A 26 11.39 13.17 31.14
N GLY A 27 11.37 12.03 30.44
CA GLY A 27 10.91 12.00 29.06
C GLY A 27 9.61 12.75 29.07
N LEU A 28 9.52 13.79 28.24
CA LEU A 28 8.28 14.50 27.97
C LEU A 28 7.20 13.44 27.97
N ASP A 29 6.28 13.53 28.92
CA ASP A 29 5.06 12.73 28.89
C ASP A 29 4.45 13.12 27.55
N ILE A 30 4.66 12.28 26.54
CA ILE A 30 4.10 12.50 25.22
C ILE A 30 2.63 12.29 25.45
N LEU A 31 1.94 13.38 25.78
CA LEU A 31 0.51 13.41 26.00
C LEU A 31 -0.10 13.11 24.64
N ASN A 32 -0.45 11.84 24.50
CA ASN A 32 -1.20 11.34 23.36
C ASN A 32 -2.67 11.49 23.72
N ASP A 33 -3.38 12.31 22.96
CA ASP A 33 -4.83 12.47 23.05
C ASP A 33 -5.52 11.67 21.95
N GLN A 34 -6.82 11.48 22.12
CA GLN A 34 -7.62 10.59 21.28
C GLN A 34 -8.41 11.37 20.24
N VAL A 35 -8.31 10.91 18.98
CA VAL A 35 -9.17 11.37 17.88
C VAL A 35 -9.98 10.19 17.34
N GLU A 36 -11.20 10.48 16.94
CA GLU A 36 -12.15 9.58 16.31
C GLU A 36 -12.63 10.21 15.00
N PHE A 37 -12.86 9.41 13.97
CA PHE A 37 -13.39 9.88 12.69
C PHE A 37 -14.87 9.53 12.61
N THR A 38 -15.70 10.52 12.30
CA THR A 38 -17.13 10.34 12.04
C THR A 38 -17.35 10.37 10.54
N LEU A 39 -18.13 9.41 10.03
CA LEU A 39 -18.32 9.21 8.60
C LEU A 39 -19.68 9.71 8.17
N ASN A 40 -19.69 10.57 7.17
CA ASN A 40 -20.91 11.06 6.55
C ASN A 40 -20.92 10.68 5.06
N LEU A 41 -21.97 9.98 4.65
CA LEU A 41 -22.25 9.73 3.25
C LEU A 41 -22.77 11.03 2.62
N SER A 42 -22.04 11.60 1.66
CA SER A 42 -22.51 12.76 0.90
C SER A 42 -23.59 12.32 -0.09
N SER A 43 -24.83 12.25 0.40
CA SER A 43 -25.99 11.73 -0.34
C SER A 43 -26.50 12.65 -1.46
N ASP A 44 -25.99 13.89 -1.55
CA ASP A 44 -26.45 14.90 -2.52
C ASP A 44 -26.20 14.51 -3.99
N GLN A 45 -25.40 13.45 -4.23
CA GLN A 45 -25.10 12.92 -5.56
C GLN A 45 -25.43 11.42 -5.74
N LEU A 46 -26.24 10.79 -4.88
CA LEU A 46 -26.80 9.45 -5.17
C LEU A 46 -27.75 9.43 -6.40
N LYS A 47 -27.80 10.53 -7.17
CA LYS A 47 -28.55 10.66 -8.41
C LYS A 47 -27.57 10.67 -9.60
N ASN A 48 -27.41 9.48 -10.19
CA ASN A 48 -26.75 9.20 -11.48
C ASN A 48 -25.21 9.11 -11.50
N VAL A 49 -24.67 7.95 -11.12
CA VAL A 49 -24.10 6.97 -12.06
C VAL A 49 -24.38 5.61 -11.43
N LEU A 50 -25.26 4.80 -12.06
CA LEU A 50 -25.61 3.42 -11.68
C LEU A 50 -25.68 3.18 -10.16
N SER A 51 -26.87 3.30 -9.56
CA SER A 51 -27.10 3.01 -8.14
C SER A 51 -26.75 1.56 -7.80
N ALA A 52 -25.48 1.28 -7.60
CA ALA A 52 -24.99 0.05 -7.03
C ALA A 52 -25.57 0.01 -5.63
N LYS A 53 -26.34 -1.04 -5.34
CA LYS A 53 -26.91 -1.29 -4.01
C LYS A 53 -25.85 -1.21 -2.91
N GLU A 54 -24.60 -1.49 -3.28
CA GLU A 54 -23.42 -1.43 -2.41
C GLU A 54 -23.11 -0.02 -1.89
N CYS A 55 -23.56 1.02 -2.60
CA CYS A 55 -23.33 2.43 -2.27
C CYS A 55 -24.49 3.11 -1.52
N GLU A 56 -25.56 2.39 -1.20
CA GLU A 56 -26.72 2.95 -0.45
C GLU A 56 -26.41 3.17 1.04
N SER A 57 -25.45 2.43 1.59
CA SER A 57 -24.98 2.57 2.97
C SER A 57 -23.52 2.14 3.10
N LEU A 58 -22.88 2.50 4.22
CA LEU A 58 -21.52 2.04 4.54
C LEU A 58 -21.48 0.59 5.07
N ASP A 59 -22.61 -0.14 5.04
CA ASP A 59 -22.71 -1.47 5.68
C ASP A 59 -21.88 -2.56 5.00
N ASN A 60 -21.50 -2.37 3.73
CA ASN A 60 -20.65 -3.31 3.00
C ASN A 60 -19.16 -3.01 3.17
N ALA A 61 -18.81 -1.87 3.77
CA ALA A 61 -17.43 -1.56 4.09
C ALA A 61 -16.99 -2.31 5.35
N SER A 62 -15.76 -2.82 5.33
CA SER A 62 -15.13 -3.55 6.42
C SER A 62 -14.16 -2.68 7.20
N LYS A 63 -13.37 -1.85 6.50
CA LYS A 63 -12.29 -1.05 7.09
C LYS A 63 -12.18 0.32 6.46
N ILE A 64 -11.60 1.25 7.22
CA ILE A 64 -11.10 2.53 6.73
C ILE A 64 -9.62 2.37 6.40
N VAL A 65 -9.17 2.95 5.29
CA VAL A 65 -7.76 3.18 4.98
C VAL A 65 -7.51 4.68 4.96
N LEU A 66 -6.53 5.14 5.72
CA LEU A 66 -6.25 6.57 5.84
C LEU A 66 -4.76 6.94 5.90
N THR A 67 -4.47 8.21 5.65
CA THR A 67 -3.17 8.82 5.92
C THR A 67 -3.34 10.13 6.68
N ILE A 68 -2.62 10.26 7.79
CA ILE A 68 -2.51 11.48 8.58
C ILE A 68 -1.09 12.00 8.47
N GLU A 69 -0.98 13.27 8.12
CA GLU A 69 0.28 14.01 8.09
C GLU A 69 0.23 15.09 9.17
N ALA A 70 1.39 15.44 9.73
CA ALA A 70 1.53 16.67 10.48
C ALA A 70 1.24 17.88 9.57
N GLN A 71 0.90 19.03 10.14
CA GLN A 71 0.55 20.23 9.36
C GLN A 71 1.67 20.67 8.40
N ASN A 72 2.93 20.38 8.73
CA ASN A 72 4.10 20.64 7.87
C ASN A 72 4.29 19.63 6.73
N GLY A 73 3.44 18.60 6.62
CA GLY A 73 3.52 17.53 5.63
C GLY A 73 4.40 16.35 6.03
N GLU A 74 4.97 16.33 7.24
CA GLU A 74 5.69 15.17 7.74
C GLU A 74 4.74 13.99 7.98
N SER A 75 5.17 12.80 7.56
CA SER A 75 4.42 11.57 7.77
C SER A 75 4.31 11.24 9.26
N THR A 76 3.12 10.84 9.69
CA THR A 76 2.91 10.24 11.01
C THR A 76 3.01 8.72 10.93
N THR A 77 2.86 8.04 12.07
CA THR A 77 2.69 6.58 12.11
C THR A 77 1.44 6.09 11.37
N TYR A 78 0.50 7.00 11.06
CA TYR A 78 -0.72 6.70 10.35
C TYR A 78 -0.56 7.00 8.86
N THR A 79 0.28 6.21 8.17
CA THR A 79 0.48 6.31 6.71
C THR A 79 -0.08 5.06 6.03
N ASN A 80 -1.11 5.20 5.20
CA ASN A 80 -1.91 4.09 4.63
C ASN A 80 -2.33 3.07 5.70
N SER A 81 -2.77 3.56 6.86
CA SER A 81 -3.17 2.71 7.99
C SER A 81 -4.62 2.27 7.87
N GLU A 82 -4.86 1.01 8.24
CA GLU A 82 -6.19 0.45 8.34
C GLU A 82 -6.77 0.68 9.74
N LEU A 83 -8.03 1.12 9.81
CA LEU A 83 -8.78 1.25 11.05
C LEU A 83 -10.12 0.54 10.96
N ASN A 84 -10.54 -0.03 12.09
CA ASN A 84 -11.91 -0.50 12.25
C ASN A 84 -12.86 0.70 12.39
N PHE A 85 -14.11 0.48 12.01
CA PHE A 85 -15.20 1.41 12.28
C PHE A 85 -16.45 0.65 12.70
N TYR A 86 -17.35 1.37 13.34
CA TYR A 86 -18.52 0.84 13.99
C TYR A 86 -19.75 1.62 13.57
N LYS A 87 -20.87 0.93 13.51
CA LYS A 87 -22.19 1.53 13.32
C LYS A 87 -22.95 1.51 14.63
N MET A 88 -23.51 2.65 15.01
CA MET A 88 -24.47 2.75 16.10
C MET A 88 -25.71 3.50 15.62
N GLY A 89 -26.82 2.77 15.46
CA GLY A 89 -28.03 3.33 14.86
C GLY A 89 -27.78 3.73 13.40
N SER A 90 -27.93 5.02 13.10
CA SER A 90 -27.67 5.61 11.77
C SER A 90 -26.27 6.22 11.63
N SER A 91 -25.47 6.22 12.70
CA SER A 91 -24.17 6.88 12.75
C SER A 91 -23.02 5.88 12.60
N TYR A 92 -21.94 6.31 11.95
CA TYR A 92 -20.72 5.53 11.79
C TYR A 92 -19.53 6.31 12.37
N PHE A 93 -18.66 5.60 13.09
CA PHE A 93 -17.48 6.19 13.72
C PHE A 93 -16.32 5.17 13.74
N SER A 94 -15.09 5.65 13.63
CA SER A 94 -13.90 4.78 13.70
C SER A 94 -13.61 4.31 15.13
N GLU A 95 -12.72 3.34 15.29
CA GLU A 95 -12.00 3.22 16.55
C GLU A 95 -11.15 4.46 16.82
N LYS A 96 -10.84 4.71 18.09
CA LYS A 96 -10.04 5.86 18.50
C LYS A 96 -8.56 5.61 18.24
N ILE A 97 -7.88 6.61 17.72
CA ILE A 97 -6.42 6.60 17.55
C ILE A 97 -5.77 7.65 18.45
N ALA A 98 -4.50 7.42 18.79
CA ALA A 98 -3.75 8.26 19.71
C ALA A 98 -2.72 9.09 18.93
N LEU A 99 -2.83 10.41 19.01
CA LEU A 99 -1.91 11.35 18.40
C LEU A 99 -1.36 12.30 19.45
N GLN A 100 -0.15 12.81 19.22
CA GLN A 100 0.41 13.84 20.09
C GLN A 100 -0.39 15.14 19.94
N VAL A 101 -0.40 15.97 20.97
CA VAL A 101 -0.94 17.34 20.85
C VAL A 101 -0.27 18.09 19.71
N GLY A 102 -1.05 18.64 18.79
CA GLY A 102 -0.54 19.30 17.61
C GLY A 102 -1.55 19.44 16.47
N ALA A 103 -1.13 20.12 15.41
CA ALA A 103 -1.93 20.31 14.20
C ALA A 103 -1.58 19.26 13.13
N TYR A 104 -2.62 18.69 12.52
CA TYR A 104 -2.54 17.60 11.55
C TYR A 104 -3.48 17.85 10.37
N LYS A 105 -3.30 17.06 9.32
CA LYS A 105 -4.23 16.97 8.20
C LYS A 105 -4.45 15.51 7.81
N LEU A 106 -5.68 15.17 7.52
CA LEU A 106 -6.06 13.91 6.91
C LEU A 106 -5.88 14.06 5.39
N SER A 107 -4.93 13.34 4.79
CA SER A 107 -4.56 13.48 3.37
C SER A 107 -5.03 12.34 2.48
N LYS A 108 -5.53 11.24 3.08
CA LYS A 108 -6.14 10.12 2.36
C LYS A 108 -7.20 9.49 3.24
N PHE A 109 -8.35 9.17 2.66
CA PHE A 109 -9.42 8.49 3.37
C PHE A 109 -10.30 7.74 2.38
N PHE A 110 -10.38 6.41 2.52
CA PHE A 110 -11.31 5.59 1.75
C PHE A 110 -11.74 4.36 2.55
N LEU A 111 -12.86 3.76 2.17
CA LEU A 111 -13.39 2.55 2.77
C LEU A 111 -13.28 1.38 1.81
N VAL A 112 -12.91 0.23 2.35
CA VAL A 112 -12.76 -1.02 1.60
C VAL A 112 -13.67 -2.11 2.12
N ASP A 113 -14.05 -3.04 1.26
CA ASP A 113 -14.75 -4.28 1.62
C ASP A 113 -13.78 -5.36 2.19
N GLU A 114 -14.30 -6.56 2.48
CA GLU A 114 -13.49 -7.68 2.99
C GLU A 114 -12.44 -8.21 1.98
N SER A 115 -12.61 -7.90 0.70
CA SER A 115 -11.69 -8.28 -0.40
C SER A 115 -10.71 -7.16 -0.75
N ASN A 116 -10.70 -6.06 0.01
CA ASN A 116 -9.93 -4.84 -0.23
C ASN A 116 -10.32 -4.06 -1.50
N ASN A 117 -11.54 -4.23 -2.00
CA ASN A 117 -12.08 -3.35 -3.04
C ASN A 117 -12.51 -2.01 -2.43
N VAL A 118 -12.18 -0.89 -3.07
CA VAL A 118 -12.58 0.45 -2.60
C VAL A 118 -14.06 0.67 -2.92
N LEU A 119 -14.88 0.84 -1.89
CA LEU A 119 -16.32 1.12 -2.04
C LEU A 119 -16.62 2.61 -2.01
N PHE A 120 -15.92 3.34 -1.14
CA PHE A 120 -16.11 4.77 -0.96
C PHE A 120 -14.77 5.47 -0.79
N ALA A 121 -14.65 6.70 -1.26
CA ALA A 121 -13.45 7.52 -1.10
C ALA A 121 -13.81 8.98 -0.85
N SER A 122 -12.98 9.66 -0.05
CA SER A 122 -13.00 11.12 0.07
C SER A 122 -12.13 11.73 -1.02
N PRO A 123 -12.66 12.64 -1.85
CA PRO A 123 -11.89 13.25 -2.93
C PRO A 123 -10.86 14.25 -2.39
N LEU A 124 -9.70 14.30 -3.04
CA LEU A 124 -8.72 15.38 -2.84
C LEU A 124 -9.20 16.68 -3.50
N GLU A 125 -8.87 17.82 -2.92
CA GLU A 125 -9.12 19.14 -3.47
C GLU A 125 -8.46 19.25 -4.85
N GLY A 126 -9.23 19.76 -5.81
CA GLY A 126 -8.81 19.84 -7.21
C GLY A 126 -9.00 18.56 -8.03
N SER A 127 -9.42 17.44 -7.42
CA SER A 127 -9.84 16.25 -8.16
C SER A 127 -11.21 16.45 -8.83
N LEU A 128 -11.57 15.55 -9.76
CA LEU A 128 -12.84 15.60 -10.47
C LEU A 128 -14.04 15.50 -9.50
N GLN A 129 -13.92 14.64 -8.48
CA GLN A 129 -14.99 14.39 -7.51
C GLN A 129 -15.02 15.42 -6.36
N ALA A 130 -14.03 16.32 -6.25
CA ALA A 130 -13.98 17.33 -5.19
C ALA A 130 -15.21 18.25 -5.16
N GLN A 131 -15.82 18.50 -6.33
CA GLN A 131 -17.02 19.33 -6.48
C GLN A 131 -18.30 18.72 -5.89
N ASN A 132 -18.26 17.42 -5.54
CA ASN A 132 -19.40 16.64 -5.07
C ASN A 132 -19.44 16.50 -3.53
N VAL A 133 -18.49 17.10 -2.83
CA VAL A 133 -18.44 17.18 -1.36
C VAL A 133 -18.32 18.65 -0.94
N ASN A 134 -18.70 18.96 0.30
CA ASN A 134 -18.53 20.31 0.84
C ASN A 134 -17.09 20.55 1.30
N THR A 135 -16.44 19.52 1.82
CA THR A 135 -15.11 19.61 2.43
C THR A 135 -14.20 18.49 1.90
N PRO A 136 -13.54 18.70 0.74
CA PRO A 136 -12.60 17.72 0.22
C PRO A 136 -11.32 17.65 1.07
N LEU A 137 -10.56 16.56 0.90
CA LEU A 137 -9.23 16.40 1.52
C LEU A 137 -8.21 17.36 0.86
N PRO A 138 -7.13 17.78 1.53
CA PRO A 138 -6.75 17.42 2.89
C PRO A 138 -7.59 18.16 3.94
N LEU A 139 -8.06 17.43 4.95
CA LEU A 139 -8.88 17.97 6.04
C LEU A 139 -7.99 18.32 7.25
N PRO A 140 -7.80 19.61 7.61
CA PRO A 140 -7.02 20.00 8.77
C PRO A 140 -7.81 19.73 10.08
N PHE A 141 -7.11 19.29 11.12
CA PHE A 141 -7.65 19.14 12.47
C PHE A 141 -6.55 19.35 13.52
N GLU A 142 -6.95 19.64 14.77
CA GLU A 142 -6.03 19.89 15.87
C GLU A 142 -6.32 18.96 17.04
N ILE A 143 -5.26 18.37 17.59
CA ILE A 143 -5.30 17.54 18.79
C ILE A 143 -4.98 18.44 19.98
N ILE A 144 -5.96 18.58 20.88
CA ILE A 144 -5.88 19.42 22.07
C ILE A 144 -5.88 18.54 23.31
N LYS A 145 -5.07 18.92 24.29
CA LYS A 145 -4.92 18.19 25.55
C LYS A 145 -6.25 17.94 26.25
N ASP A 146 -6.46 16.69 26.70
CA ASP A 146 -7.61 16.23 27.47
C ASP A 146 -8.96 16.41 26.74
N GLN A 147 -8.94 16.44 25.40
CA GLN A 147 -10.13 16.57 24.56
C GLN A 147 -10.23 15.41 23.57
N ALA A 148 -11.40 14.78 23.51
CA ALA A 148 -11.73 13.87 22.41
C ALA A 148 -12.19 14.71 21.21
N MET A 149 -11.53 14.52 20.08
CA MET A 149 -11.87 15.21 18.82
C MET A 149 -12.61 14.26 17.89
N ALA A 150 -13.67 14.75 17.26
CA ALA A 150 -14.34 14.08 16.15
C ALA A 150 -14.00 14.83 14.85
N VAL A 151 -13.53 14.10 13.84
CA VAL A 151 -13.31 14.66 12.49
C VAL A 151 -14.41 14.14 11.57
N ASP A 152 -15.22 15.06 11.04
CA ASP A 152 -16.30 14.73 10.10
C ASP A 152 -15.72 14.58 8.68
N VAL A 153 -15.84 13.38 8.12
CA VAL A 153 -15.32 13.05 6.80
C VAL A 153 -16.46 12.75 5.83
N GLU A 154 -16.47 13.44 4.70
CA GLU A 154 -17.40 13.22 3.59
C GLU A 154 -16.80 12.21 2.60
N VAL A 155 -17.58 11.19 2.25
CA VAL A 155 -17.18 10.15 1.29
C VAL A 155 -18.20 9.99 0.17
N LEU A 156 -17.73 9.64 -1.02
CA LEU A 156 -18.54 9.34 -2.20
C LEU A 156 -18.37 7.88 -2.60
N CYS A 157 -19.38 7.31 -3.27
CA CYS A 157 -19.29 6.00 -3.91
C CYS A 157 -18.15 6.00 -4.94
N ALA A 158 -17.27 4.99 -4.87
CA ALA A 158 -16.11 4.85 -5.74
C ALA A 158 -16.23 3.66 -6.72
N ILE A 159 -17.36 2.95 -6.71
CA ILE A 159 -17.62 1.83 -7.63
C ILE A 159 -17.65 2.37 -9.06
N ASP A 160 -16.98 1.66 -9.97
CA ASP A 160 -16.82 2.02 -11.38
C ASP A 160 -16.14 3.38 -11.64
N LEU A 161 -15.45 3.95 -10.64
CA LEU A 161 -14.62 5.14 -10.77
C LEU A 161 -13.14 4.81 -10.63
N ASP A 162 -12.30 5.61 -11.28
CA ASP A 162 -10.85 5.42 -11.22
C ASP A 162 -10.25 6.18 -10.02
N PRO A 163 -9.14 5.72 -9.43
CA PRO A 163 -8.46 6.43 -8.35
C PRO A 163 -8.15 7.90 -8.67
N GLU A 164 -7.84 8.21 -9.94
CA GLU A 164 -7.55 9.55 -10.45
C GLU A 164 -8.74 10.51 -10.32
N ASP A 165 -9.97 10.02 -10.39
CA ASP A 165 -11.18 10.84 -10.23
C ASP A 165 -11.24 11.47 -8.82
N PHE A 166 -10.61 10.82 -7.84
CA PHE A 166 -10.46 11.26 -6.45
C PHE A 166 -9.11 11.95 -6.18
N GLY A 167 -8.25 12.09 -7.20
CA GLY A 167 -6.90 12.65 -7.08
C GLY A 167 -5.87 11.67 -6.51
N LEU A 168 -6.20 10.38 -6.44
CA LEU A 168 -5.28 9.34 -5.99
C LEU A 168 -4.40 8.85 -7.16
N ALA A 169 -3.18 8.42 -6.84
CA ALA A 169 -2.29 7.82 -7.84
C ALA A 169 -2.74 6.38 -8.16
N SER A 170 -2.80 6.03 -9.44
CA SER A 170 -2.96 4.66 -9.91
C SER A 170 -1.73 4.19 -10.70
N PHE A 171 -1.66 2.88 -10.95
CA PHE A 171 -0.73 2.30 -11.91
C PHE A 171 -1.43 1.18 -12.68
N TRP A 172 -1.10 1.05 -13.95
CA TRP A 172 -1.64 0.02 -14.84
C TRP A 172 -0.74 -1.21 -14.79
N VAL A 173 -1.34 -2.39 -14.70
CA VAL A 173 -0.65 -3.67 -14.85
C VAL A 173 -1.16 -4.36 -16.11
N ASP A 174 -0.29 -4.49 -17.11
CA ASP A 174 -0.59 -5.27 -18.29
C ASP A 174 -0.46 -6.76 -17.96
N LYS A 175 -1.58 -7.47 -17.87
CA LYS A 175 -1.59 -8.93 -17.80
C LYS A 175 -1.18 -9.47 -19.17
N ILE A 176 0.05 -9.98 -19.27
CA ILE A 176 0.52 -10.69 -20.47
C ILE A 176 0.21 -12.17 -20.31
N GLU A 177 -0.66 -12.69 -21.19
CA GLU A 177 -1.00 -14.10 -21.22
C GLU A 177 0.13 -14.93 -21.84
N THR A 178 0.31 -16.14 -21.34
CA THR A 178 1.30 -17.11 -21.82
C THR A 178 0.64 -18.48 -21.92
N PHE A 179 1.18 -19.33 -22.79
CA PHE A 179 0.87 -20.74 -22.80
C PHE A 179 2.13 -21.57 -22.81
N SER A 180 1.99 -22.83 -22.38
CA SER A 180 3.10 -23.78 -22.30
C SER A 180 2.80 -25.02 -23.11
N PHE A 181 3.84 -25.58 -23.72
CA PHE A 181 3.77 -26.88 -24.39
C PHE A 181 5.05 -27.68 -24.14
N MET A 182 4.98 -28.97 -24.40
CA MET A 182 6.13 -29.86 -24.32
C MET A 182 6.66 -30.16 -25.71
N ILE A 183 7.99 -30.16 -25.86
CA ILE A 183 8.66 -30.52 -27.10
C ILE A 183 9.80 -31.51 -26.84
N ALA A 184 10.00 -32.40 -27.80
CA ALA A 184 11.14 -33.30 -27.88
C ALA A 184 11.66 -33.29 -29.30
N VAL A 185 12.98 -33.44 -29.43
CA VAL A 185 13.64 -33.56 -30.74
C VAL A 185 14.23 -34.96 -30.80
N SER A 186 13.99 -35.65 -31.90
CA SER A 186 14.49 -37.02 -32.10
C SER A 186 15.02 -37.23 -33.50
N GLU A 187 16.02 -38.11 -33.63
CA GLU A 187 16.52 -38.55 -34.93
C GLU A 187 15.47 -39.41 -35.66
N LEU A 188 15.14 -39.02 -36.91
CA LEU A 188 14.18 -39.73 -37.74
C LEU A 188 14.65 -41.16 -38.01
N GLY A 189 13.81 -42.14 -37.68
CA GLY A 189 14.05 -43.57 -37.94
C GLY A 189 14.70 -44.32 -36.76
N ASN A 190 15.45 -43.64 -35.90
CA ASN A 190 16.11 -44.25 -34.74
C ASN A 190 15.48 -43.87 -33.39
N ASN A 191 14.62 -42.83 -33.35
CA ASN A 191 13.93 -42.32 -32.16
C ASN A 191 14.87 -41.96 -30.99
N VAL A 192 16.15 -41.69 -31.27
CA VAL A 192 17.10 -41.20 -30.27
C VAL A 192 16.80 -39.73 -30.02
N LEU A 193 16.56 -39.36 -28.76
CA LEU A 193 16.34 -37.98 -28.36
C LEU A 193 17.63 -37.17 -28.49
N LEU A 194 17.52 -35.94 -28.97
CA LEU A 194 18.64 -35.06 -29.27
C LEU A 194 18.50 -33.75 -28.50
N GLU A 195 19.63 -33.20 -28.10
CA GLU A 195 19.71 -31.78 -27.75
C GLU A 195 19.58 -30.95 -29.03
N ALA A 196 18.96 -29.78 -28.95
CA ALA A 196 18.77 -28.86 -30.08
C ALA A 196 18.56 -27.43 -29.57
N ASP A 197 18.58 -26.44 -30.45
CA ASP A 197 18.15 -25.08 -30.14
C ASP A 197 16.78 -24.82 -30.77
N LEU A 198 15.91 -24.17 -30.01
CA LEU A 198 14.56 -23.78 -30.40
C LEU A 198 14.49 -22.26 -30.48
N GLU A 199 14.00 -21.75 -31.60
CA GLU A 199 13.62 -20.35 -31.79
C GLU A 199 12.13 -20.27 -32.14
N ILE A 200 11.42 -19.33 -31.53
CA ILE A 200 10.01 -19.06 -31.79
C ILE A 200 9.82 -17.57 -32.05
N GLY A 201 9.22 -17.23 -33.19
CA GLY A 201 9.00 -15.86 -33.64
C GLY A 201 7.54 -15.54 -33.94
N SER A 202 7.14 -14.29 -33.72
CA SER A 202 5.89 -13.73 -34.26
C SER A 202 6.00 -12.20 -34.41
N GLY A 203 6.18 -11.72 -35.63
CA GLY A 203 6.45 -10.29 -35.89
C GLY A 203 7.73 -9.81 -35.21
N SER A 204 7.61 -8.96 -34.18
CA SER A 204 8.75 -8.49 -33.38
C SER A 204 9.03 -9.34 -32.14
N TYR A 205 8.17 -10.30 -31.81
CA TYR A 205 8.38 -11.24 -30.71
C TYR A 205 9.36 -12.32 -31.12
N ASN A 206 10.36 -12.58 -30.28
CA ASN A 206 11.30 -13.68 -30.44
C ASN A 206 11.54 -14.34 -29.09
N TYR A 207 11.67 -15.66 -29.10
CA TYR A 207 11.99 -16.49 -27.95
C TYR A 207 13.01 -17.56 -28.38
N SER A 208 13.99 -17.84 -27.52
CA SER A 208 14.99 -18.87 -27.78
C SER A 208 15.21 -19.72 -26.52
N GLN A 209 15.36 -21.03 -26.72
CA GLN A 209 15.63 -21.99 -25.65
C GLN A 209 16.47 -23.14 -26.19
N SER A 210 17.50 -23.56 -25.44
CA SER A 210 18.17 -24.83 -25.71
C SER A 210 17.33 -25.98 -25.14
N LEU A 211 17.12 -27.00 -25.95
CA LEU A 211 16.39 -28.23 -25.64
C LEU A 211 17.37 -29.32 -25.22
N GLU A 212 17.06 -30.02 -24.15
CA GLU A 212 17.77 -31.21 -23.71
C GLU A 212 17.29 -32.46 -24.48
N ALA A 213 18.11 -33.51 -24.51
CA ALA A 213 17.77 -34.82 -25.08
C ALA A 213 16.76 -35.60 -24.22
N ILE A 214 15.62 -34.98 -23.92
CA ILE A 214 14.53 -35.50 -23.09
C ILE A 214 13.18 -35.38 -23.81
N ALA A 215 12.19 -36.12 -23.34
CA ALA A 215 10.86 -36.15 -23.96
C ALA A 215 10.01 -34.90 -23.65
N ASN A 216 10.31 -34.18 -22.57
CA ASN A 216 9.42 -33.18 -21.99
C ASN A 216 10.15 -31.86 -21.74
N ASN A 217 10.77 -31.27 -22.76
CA ASN A 217 11.22 -29.88 -22.62
C ASN A 217 9.99 -28.99 -22.54
N ILE A 218 9.81 -28.27 -21.42
CA ILE A 218 8.71 -27.33 -21.25
C ILE A 218 9.13 -26.00 -21.86
N VAL A 219 8.32 -25.51 -22.78
CA VAL A 219 8.47 -24.22 -23.45
C VAL A 219 7.27 -23.37 -23.08
N SER A 220 7.52 -22.17 -22.55
CA SER A 220 6.47 -21.22 -22.16
C SER A 220 6.66 -19.91 -22.93
N ILE A 221 5.70 -19.56 -23.77
CA ILE A 221 5.77 -18.39 -24.65
C ILE A 221 4.56 -17.48 -24.49
N ARG A 222 4.70 -16.25 -24.97
CA ARG A 222 3.64 -15.24 -24.94
C ARG A 222 2.49 -15.67 -25.85
N ASP A 223 1.26 -15.59 -25.32
CA ASP A 223 0.02 -15.84 -26.03
C ASP A 223 -0.48 -14.58 -26.77
N GLY A 224 -1.51 -14.73 -27.60
CA GLY A 224 -2.22 -13.64 -28.25
C GLY A 224 -1.70 -13.30 -29.66
N PHE A 225 -0.79 -14.11 -30.22
CA PHE A 225 -0.40 -13.99 -31.62
C PHE A 225 -1.21 -14.96 -32.50
N ALA A 226 -1.55 -14.53 -33.72
CA ALA A 226 -2.33 -15.35 -34.64
C ALA A 226 -1.57 -16.60 -35.11
N ASN A 227 -0.25 -16.48 -35.33
CA ASN A 227 0.64 -17.56 -35.76
C ASN A 227 2.02 -17.41 -35.10
N TYR A 228 2.77 -18.50 -35.08
CA TYR A 228 4.12 -18.59 -34.54
C TYR A 228 5.02 -19.34 -35.52
N ASP A 229 6.15 -18.75 -35.87
CA ASP A 229 7.22 -19.42 -36.60
C ASP A 229 8.09 -20.16 -35.58
N ILE A 230 8.26 -21.46 -35.76
CA ILE A 230 9.06 -22.34 -34.90
C ILE A 230 10.22 -22.89 -35.73
N VAL A 231 11.44 -22.65 -35.27
CA VAL A 231 12.67 -23.16 -35.86
C VAL A 231 13.39 -24.02 -34.83
N VAL A 232 13.72 -25.26 -35.21
CA VAL A 232 14.56 -26.15 -34.40
C VAL A 232 15.84 -26.43 -35.16
N SER A 233 16.97 -26.13 -34.55
CA SER A 233 18.30 -26.25 -35.14
C SER A 233 19.18 -27.22 -34.34
N LYS A 234 19.97 -28.04 -35.04
CA LYS A 234 20.97 -28.91 -34.44
C LYS A 234 22.15 -29.03 -35.40
N GLU A 235 23.37 -28.79 -34.89
CA GLU A 235 24.59 -28.95 -35.68
C GLU A 235 24.65 -30.34 -36.35
N GLY A 236 24.93 -30.35 -37.66
CA GLY A 236 24.95 -31.57 -38.48
C GLY A 236 23.59 -31.97 -39.07
N TYR A 237 22.51 -31.26 -38.77
CA TYR A 237 21.17 -31.48 -39.30
C TYR A 237 20.66 -30.26 -40.09
N GLN A 238 19.66 -30.49 -40.95
CA GLN A 238 18.89 -29.39 -41.53
C GLN A 238 17.87 -28.88 -40.50
N ASP A 239 17.65 -27.57 -40.48
CA ASP A 239 16.69 -26.94 -39.58
C ASP A 239 15.26 -27.44 -39.85
N CYS A 240 14.51 -27.68 -38.78
CA CYS A 240 13.09 -27.97 -38.85
C CYS A 240 12.29 -26.68 -38.67
N ILE A 241 11.56 -26.27 -39.70
CA ILE A 241 10.80 -25.01 -39.72
C ILE A 241 9.30 -25.31 -39.78
N ARG A 242 8.53 -24.66 -38.92
CA ARG A 242 7.05 -24.65 -38.90
C ARG A 242 6.54 -23.23 -38.79
N SER A 243 5.48 -22.91 -39.53
CA SER A 243 4.80 -21.61 -39.56
C SER A 243 3.29 -21.81 -39.45
#